data_AF-A0AAW7SIV9-F1
#
_entry.id   AF-A0AAW7SIV9-F1
#
_cell.length_a   1.000
_cell.length_b   1.000
_cell.length_c   1.000
_cell.angle_alpha   90.00
_cell.angle_beta   90.00
_cell.angle_gamma   90.00
#
_symmetry.space_group_name_H-M   'P 1'
#
loop_
_entity.id
_entity.type
_entity.pdbx_description
1 polymer ?
#
loop_
_entity_poly.entity_id
_entity_poly.type
_entity_poly.pdbx_seq_one_letter_code
_entity_poly.pdbx_strand_id
1 'polypeptide(L)'
;MRISPELLQDLKYLAWYYDWKESMKDYVKVALRESPVEFTHYLSSLAKAHRAGYAENHGNGLAVFCATHGIPHPYVGELEDTVDA
;
A
#
# COMPACT_ATOMS: atom_id res chain seq x y z
N MET A 1 -12.55 -8.98 8.97
CA MET A 1 -11.96 -7.64 8.74
C MET A 1 -12.92 -6.81 7.88
N ARG A 2 -13.22 -5.57 8.28
CA ARG A 2 -14.00 -4.63 7.48
C ARG A 2 -13.03 -3.74 6.73
N ILE A 3 -13.13 -3.69 5.40
CA ILE A 3 -12.32 -2.81 4.55
C ILE A 3 -12.89 -1.40 4.66
N SER A 4 -12.04 -0.39 4.87
CA SER A 4 -12.47 1.01 4.87
C SER A 4 -12.82 1.48 3.45
N PRO A 5 -13.68 2.51 3.28
CA PRO A 5 -13.95 3.09 1.96
C PRO A 5 -12.67 3.53 1.23
N GLU A 6 -11.69 4.06 1.95
CA GLU A 6 -10.41 4.54 1.42
C GLU A 6 -9.59 3.36 0.88
N LEU A 7 -9.43 2.29 1.67
CA LEU A 7 -8.70 1.10 1.24
C LEU A 7 -9.37 0.44 0.03
N LEU A 8 -10.70 0.46 -0.05
CA LEU A 8 -11.42 -0.04 -1.23
C LEU A 8 -11.08 0.76 -2.51
N GLN A 9 -10.92 2.08 -2.41
CA GLN A 9 -10.53 2.90 -3.55
C GLN A 9 -9.07 2.67 -3.96
N ASP A 10 -8.19 2.47 -2.98
CA ASP A 10 -6.79 2.09 -3.22
C ASP A 10 -6.70 0.75 -3.95
N LEU A 11 -7.44 -0.26 -3.49
CA LEU A 11 -7.50 -1.58 -4.14
C LEU A 11 -8.06 -1.50 -5.56
N LYS A 12 -9.11 -0.71 -5.81
CA LYS A 12 -9.66 -0.53 -7.17
C LYS A 12 -8.64 0.13 -8.09
N TYR A 13 -7.95 1.16 -7.60
CA TYR A 13 -6.93 1.85 -8.36
C TYR A 13 -5.78 0.90 -8.74
N LEU A 14 -5.23 0.17 -7.77
CA LEU A 14 -4.14 -0.78 -8.01
C LEU A 14 -4.56 -1.93 -8.93
N ALA A 15 -5.77 -2.45 -8.75
CA ALA A 15 -6.31 -3.51 -9.60
C ALA A 15 -6.44 -3.06 -11.07
N TRP A 16 -6.82 -1.81 -11.31
CA TRP A 16 -6.85 -1.23 -12.64
C TRP A 16 -5.44 -0.96 -13.18
N TYR A 17 -4.58 -0.32 -12.38
CA TYR A 17 -3.23 0.10 -12.79
C TYR A 17 -2.35 -1.10 -13.20
N TYR A 18 -2.40 -2.17 -12.42
CA TYR A 18 -1.63 -3.39 -12.67
C TYR A 18 -2.40 -4.47 -13.44
N ASP A 19 -3.62 -4.18 -13.91
CA ASP A 19 -4.49 -5.13 -14.61
C ASP A 19 -4.62 -6.48 -13.85
N TRP A 20 -4.94 -6.40 -12.56
CA TRP A 20 -5.04 -7.57 -11.68
C TRP A 20 -6.08 -8.57 -12.20
N LYS A 21 -5.59 -9.78 -12.48
CA LYS A 21 -6.46 -10.94 -12.75
C LYS A 21 -7.13 -11.41 -11.46
N GLU A 22 -8.18 -12.23 -11.61
CA GLU A 22 -8.94 -12.79 -10.48
C GLU A 22 -8.02 -13.47 -9.46
N SER A 23 -7.02 -14.25 -9.91
CA SER A 23 -6.05 -14.90 -9.02
C SER A 23 -5.26 -13.93 -8.16
N MET A 24 -4.88 -12.76 -8.69
CA MET A 24 -4.19 -11.72 -7.92
C MET A 24 -5.12 -11.07 -6.90
N LYS A 25 -6.38 -10.82 -7.28
CA LYS A 25 -7.38 -10.30 -6.33
C LYS A 25 -7.61 -11.27 -5.18
N ASP A 26 -7.62 -12.58 -5.45
CA ASP A 26 -7.77 -13.60 -4.41
C ASP A 26 -6.55 -13.69 -3.50
N TYR A 27 -5.34 -13.61 -4.06
CA TYR A 27 -4.12 -13.48 -3.27
C TYR A 27 -4.18 -12.27 -2.32
N VAL A 28 -4.54 -11.09 -2.83
CA VAL A 28 -4.66 -9.87 -2.01
C VAL A 28 -5.72 -10.02 -0.92
N LYS A 29 -6.86 -10.69 -1.20
CA LYS A 29 -7.87 -10.99 -0.18
C LYS A 29 -7.32 -11.89 0.92
N VAL A 30 -6.52 -12.91 0.58
CA VAL A 30 -5.89 -13.81 1.56
C VAL A 30 -4.87 -13.04 2.39
N ALA A 31 -3.97 -12.31 1.74
CA ALA A 31 -2.95 -11.48 2.37
C ALA A 31 -3.54 -10.47 3.37
N LEU A 32 -4.63 -9.77 2.98
CA LEU A 32 -5.35 -8.86 3.87
C LEU A 32 -6.04 -9.57 5.05
N ARG A 33 -6.38 -10.86 4.94
CA ARG A 33 -6.93 -11.62 6.08
C ARG A 33 -5.84 -12.08 7.03
N GLU A 34 -4.69 -12.49 6.50
CA GLU A 34 -3.58 -13.02 7.29
C GLU A 34 -2.79 -11.91 7.99
N SER A 35 -2.52 -10.81 7.29
CA SER A 35 -1.75 -9.66 7.79
C SER A 35 -2.46 -8.34 7.47
N PRO A 36 -3.62 -8.06 8.09
CA PRO A 36 -4.48 -6.93 7.74
C PRO A 36 -3.79 -5.57 7.88
N VAL A 37 -3.02 -5.35 8.96
CA VAL A 37 -2.35 -4.07 9.23
C VAL A 37 -1.26 -3.80 8.19
N GLU A 38 -0.37 -4.77 8.00
CA GLU A 38 0.77 -4.67 7.08
C GLU A 38 0.30 -4.47 5.64
N PHE A 39 -0.62 -5.31 5.14
CA PHE A 39 -1.08 -5.20 3.76
C PHE A 39 -1.95 -3.96 3.53
N THR A 40 -2.75 -3.54 4.51
CA THR A 40 -3.49 -2.26 4.40
C THR A 40 -2.51 -1.11 4.25
N HIS A 41 -1.46 -1.07 5.07
CA HIS A 41 -0.46 0.00 5.05
C HIS A 41 0.34 0.00 3.74
N TYR A 42 0.84 -1.16 3.33
CA TYR A 42 1.60 -1.34 2.10
C TYR A 42 0.79 -0.92 0.88
N LEU A 43 -0.43 -1.46 0.72
CA LEU A 43 -1.27 -1.19 -0.45
C LEU A 43 -1.73 0.26 -0.51
N SER A 44 -2.04 0.88 0.63
CA SER A 44 -2.41 2.30 0.67
C SER A 44 -1.23 3.20 0.29
N SER A 45 -0.04 2.90 0.80
CA SER A 45 1.19 3.64 0.48
C SER A 45 1.57 3.50 -0.99
N LEU A 46 1.47 2.28 -1.53
CA LEU A 46 1.69 2.00 -2.95
C LEU A 46 0.70 2.76 -3.85
N ALA A 47 -0.60 2.76 -3.50
CA ALA A 47 -1.61 3.48 -4.26
C ALA A 47 -1.36 4.99 -4.25
N LYS A 48 -0.99 5.57 -3.10
CA LYS A 48 -0.60 6.99 -3.00
C LYS A 48 0.63 7.30 -3.85
N ALA A 49 1.64 6.44 -3.82
CA ALA A 49 2.87 6.64 -4.60
C ALA A 49 2.58 6.69 -6.10
N HIS A 50 1.81 5.72 -6.62
CA HIS A 50 1.43 5.70 -8.04
C HIS A 50 0.58 6.91 -8.44
N ARG A 51 -0.37 7.33 -7.60
CA ARG A 51 -1.14 8.57 -7.85
C ARG A 51 -0.27 9.82 -7.84
N ALA A 52 0.84 9.80 -7.10
CA ALA A 52 1.84 10.87 -7.09
C ALA A 52 2.87 10.75 -8.24
N GLY A 53 2.74 9.77 -9.13
CA GLY A 53 3.59 9.61 -10.30
C GLY A 53 4.77 8.65 -10.12
N TYR A 54 4.78 7.83 -9.06
CA TYR A 54 5.74 6.73 -8.96
C TYR A 54 5.58 5.78 -10.15
N ALA A 55 6.66 5.58 -10.90
CA ALA A 55 6.77 4.56 -11.92
C ALA A 55 7.95 3.67 -11.55
N GLU A 56 7.71 2.36 -11.38
CA GLU A 56 8.71 1.37 -10.94
C GLU A 56 10.01 1.39 -11.77
N ASN A 57 9.95 1.90 -13.01
CA ASN A 57 11.06 1.90 -13.96
C ASN A 57 11.92 3.18 -13.96
N HIS A 58 11.65 4.18 -13.10
CA HIS A 58 12.21 5.53 -13.24
C HIS A 58 13.01 6.09 -12.04
N GLY A 59 13.42 5.29 -11.06
CA GLY A 59 14.33 5.78 -10.01
C GLY A 59 14.37 4.93 -8.74
N ASN A 60 14.95 5.51 -7.68
CA ASN A 60 15.08 4.91 -6.35
C ASN A 60 13.77 4.23 -5.91
N GLY A 61 13.87 3.05 -5.31
CA GLY A 61 12.72 2.20 -4.99
C GLY A 61 11.62 2.90 -4.17
N LEU A 62 10.41 2.32 -4.20
CA LEU A 62 9.17 2.84 -3.60
C LEU A 62 9.35 3.55 -2.24
N ALA A 63 10.15 2.99 -1.33
CA ALA A 63 10.45 3.58 -0.02
C ALA A 63 11.03 5.01 -0.12
N VAL A 64 12.00 5.21 -1.01
CA VAL A 64 12.64 6.52 -1.22
C VAL A 64 11.66 7.49 -1.86
N PHE A 65 10.86 7.02 -2.82
CA PHE A 65 9.83 7.85 -3.44
C PHE A 65 8.79 8.32 -2.40
N CYS A 66 8.32 7.40 -1.54
CA CYS A 66 7.39 7.75 -0.48
C CYS A 66 7.97 8.82 0.45
N ALA A 67 9.23 8.66 0.87
CA ALA A 67 9.92 9.62 1.72
C ALA A 67 10.02 11.02 1.09
N THR A 68 10.31 11.12 -0.21
CA THR A 68 10.44 12.42 -0.90
C THR A 68 9.09 13.11 -1.15
N HIS A 69 7.98 12.37 -1.09
CA HIS A 69 6.63 12.87 -1.35
C HIS A 69 5.74 12.96 -0.09
N GLY A 70 6.32 12.74 1.10
CA GLY A 70 5.56 12.76 2.36
C GLY A 70 4.50 11.65 2.46
N ILE A 71 4.71 10.54 1.76
CA ILE A 71 3.86 9.35 1.82
C ILE A 71 4.43 8.41 2.89
N PRO A 72 3.57 7.76 3.70
CA PRO A 72 4.04 6.78 4.67
C PRO A 72 4.94 5.70 4.05
N HIS A 73 5.95 5.26 4.81
CA HIS A 73 6.91 4.28 4.31
C HIS A 73 6.22 2.92 4.11
N PRO A 74 6.25 2.31 2.92
CA PRO A 74 5.38 1.18 2.55
C PRO A 74 5.62 -0.09 3.39
N TYR A 75 6.82 -0.26 3.94
CA TYR A 75 7.22 -1.46 4.72
C TYR A 75 7.31 -1.22 6.23
N VAL A 76 7.04 0.00 6.68
CA VAL A 76 7.06 0.35 8.11
C VAL A 76 5.68 0.92 8.42
N GLY A 77 4.79 0.07 8.94
CA GLY A 77 3.57 0.55 9.58
C GLY A 77 3.94 1.36 10.83
N GLU A 78 3.05 2.22 11.30
CA GLU A 78 3.23 2.95 12.57
C GLU A 78 3.62 1.96 13.68
N LEU A 79 4.91 1.90 13.99
CA LEU A 79 5.52 1.17 15.11
C LEU A 79 6.26 2.16 16.03
N GLU A 80 5.78 3.39 16.08
CA GLU A 80 6.16 4.43 17.05
C GLU A 80 4.85 5.12 17.42
N ASP A 81 4.15 4.70 18.49
CA ASP A 81 4.31 5.31 19.80
C ASP A 81 4.09 4.32 20.97
N THR A 82 5.02 3.36 21.16
CA THR A 82 5.27 2.82 22.51
C THR A 82 6.78 2.70 22.75
N VAL A 83 7.44 3.83 22.88
CA VAL A 83 8.62 3.95 23.75
C VAL A 83 8.29 5.01 24.79
N ASP A 84 8.28 4.55 26.04
CA ASP A 84 7.98 5.31 27.25
C ASP A 84 8.63 6.70 27.30
N ALA A 85 7.86 7.69 27.75
CA ALA A 85 8.36 8.92 28.38
C ALA A 85 7.61 9.15 29.70
#